data_AF-A0A8H5C5F9-F1
#
_entry.id   AF-A0A8H5C5F9-F1
#
_cell.length_a   1.000
_cell.length_b   1.000
_cell.length_c   1.000
_cell.angle_alpha   90.00
_cell.angle_beta   90.00
_cell.angle_gamma   90.00
#
_symmetry.space_group_name_H-M   'P 1'
#
loop_
_entity.id
_entity.type
_entity.pdbx_description
1 polymer ?
#
loop_
_entity_poly.entity_id
_entity_poly.type
_entity_poly.pdbx_seq_one_letter_code
_entity_poly.pdbx_strand_id
1 'polypeptide(L)'
;MQNCPHTPQNVSAHTFDTPRRHNPPLKEAHGVKTQSELPVRMRTLEAVRDALKNELQIPFDPNAWQYRFVRRISMGYDGLIVAATGLGKSLMFAGVAKLGKKGLAVVVCPLKVLEPDSIRSSRR
;
A
#
# COMPACT_ATOMS: atom_id res chain seq x y z
N MET A 1 43.98 -25.82 36.02
CA MET A 1 42.92 -26.40 35.16
C MET A 1 41.60 -25.90 35.70
N GLN A 2 40.87 -25.13 34.89
CA GLN A 2 39.74 -24.30 35.33
C GLN A 2 38.44 -25.04 35.04
N ASN A 3 37.64 -25.30 36.08
CA ASN A 3 36.37 -26.02 35.97
C ASN A 3 35.30 -25.12 35.33
N CYS A 4 34.70 -25.55 34.22
CA CYS A 4 33.56 -24.88 33.59
C CYS A 4 32.30 -25.07 34.46
N PRO A 5 31.49 -24.02 34.68
CA PRO A 5 30.24 -24.15 35.44
C PRO A 5 29.19 -24.86 34.59
N HIS A 6 28.52 -25.84 35.21
CA HIS A 6 27.47 -26.65 34.62
C HIS A 6 26.13 -25.93 34.77
N THR A 7 25.44 -25.68 33.65
CA THR A 7 24.09 -25.09 33.66
C THR A 7 23.08 -26.14 34.15
N PRO A 8 22.15 -25.82 35.07
CA PRO A 8 21.08 -26.73 35.44
C PRO A 8 20.09 -26.89 34.29
N GLN A 9 19.74 -28.14 33.97
CA GLN A 9 18.71 -28.45 32.99
C GLN A 9 17.34 -28.09 33.58
N ASN A 10 16.71 -27.06 33.01
CA ASN A 10 15.36 -26.65 33.40
C ASN A 10 14.35 -27.65 32.81
N VAL A 11 13.95 -28.63 33.60
CA VAL A 11 12.86 -29.56 33.28
C VAL A 11 11.54 -28.85 33.59
N SER A 12 11.09 -27.98 32.69
CA SER A 12 9.71 -27.50 32.69
C SER A 12 9.03 -27.93 31.40
N ALA A 13 8.40 -29.10 31.48
CA ALA A 13 7.41 -29.55 30.53
C ALA A 13 6.16 -28.67 30.66
N HIS A 14 6.16 -27.52 30.00
CA HIS A 14 4.94 -26.73 29.79
C HIS A 14 4.74 -26.57 28.28
N THR A 15 4.06 -27.54 27.68
CA THR A 15 3.51 -27.44 26.33
C THR A 15 2.37 -26.45 26.34
N PHE A 16 2.66 -25.16 26.18
CA PHE A 16 1.70 -24.20 25.67
C PHE A 16 1.58 -24.42 24.16
N ASP A 17 0.85 -25.47 23.77
CA ASP A 17 0.34 -25.66 22.42
C ASP A 17 -0.69 -24.57 22.14
N THR A 18 -0.21 -23.37 21.84
CA THR A 18 -0.95 -22.51 20.92
C THR A 18 -0.80 -23.18 19.56
N PRO A 19 -1.89 -23.50 18.84
CA PRO A 19 -1.79 -23.98 17.48
C PRO A 19 -1.17 -22.86 16.66
N ARG A 20 0.16 -22.90 16.50
CA ARG A 20 0.87 -22.07 15.52
C ARG A 20 0.55 -22.68 14.16
N ARG A 21 -0.70 -22.49 13.71
CA ARG A 21 -1.10 -22.78 12.35
C ARG A 21 -0.30 -21.82 11.49
N HIS A 22 0.78 -22.33 10.90
CA HIS A 22 1.49 -21.58 9.87
C HIS A 22 0.46 -21.31 8.79
N ASN A 23 0.07 -20.04 8.60
CA ASN A 23 -0.78 -19.70 7.46
C ASN A 23 0.00 -20.12 6.21
N PRO A 24 -0.50 -21.10 5.43
CA PRO A 24 0.14 -21.40 4.16
C PRO A 24 0.13 -20.10 3.35
N PRO A 25 1.20 -19.82 2.58
CA PRO A 25 1.20 -18.66 1.71
C PRO A 25 -0.06 -18.72 0.84
N LEU A 26 -0.83 -17.63 0.83
CA LEU A 26 -2.05 -17.53 0.04
C LEU A 26 -1.66 -17.90 -1.40
N LYS A 27 -2.16 -19.04 -1.89
CA LYS A 27 -1.95 -19.43 -3.29
C LYS A 27 -2.70 -18.39 -4.11
N GLU A 28 -1.96 -17.72 -4.99
CA GLU A 28 -2.39 -16.61 -5.85
C GLU A 28 -2.41 -15.23 -5.19
N ALA A 29 -1.23 -14.73 -4.80
CA ALA A 29 -0.99 -13.32 -5.04
C ALA A 29 -1.14 -13.12 -6.56
N HIS A 30 -2.14 -12.36 -7.01
CA HIS A 30 -2.15 -11.87 -8.39
C HIS A 30 -0.79 -11.23 -8.62
N GLY A 31 0.03 -11.88 -9.46
CA GLY A 31 1.44 -11.54 -9.58
C GLY A 31 1.64 -10.06 -9.91
N VAL A 32 2.83 -9.57 -9.59
CA VAL A 32 3.27 -8.26 -10.06
C VAL A 32 3.02 -8.16 -11.56
N LYS A 33 2.13 -7.25 -11.96
CA LYS A 33 1.74 -7.06 -13.34
C LYS A 33 2.90 -6.50 -14.13
N THR A 34 3.14 -7.06 -15.31
CA THR A 34 4.04 -6.45 -16.28
C THR A 34 3.41 -5.19 -16.86
N GLN A 35 4.25 -4.32 -17.44
CA GLN A 35 3.77 -3.07 -18.05
C GLN A 35 2.72 -3.30 -19.15
N SER A 36 2.77 -4.44 -19.84
CA SER A 36 1.83 -4.80 -20.91
C SER A 36 0.39 -4.98 -20.41
N GLU A 37 0.20 -5.40 -19.17
CA GLU A 37 -1.09 -5.71 -18.54
C GLU A 37 -1.78 -4.50 -17.90
N LEU A 38 -1.07 -3.37 -17.82
CA LEU A 38 -1.62 -2.11 -17.36
C LEU A 38 -2.48 -1.46 -18.46
N PRO A 39 -3.54 -0.74 -18.08
CA PRO A 39 -4.26 0.14 -19.00
C PRO A 39 -3.27 1.08 -19.71
N VAL A 40 -3.55 1.45 -20.96
CA VAL A 40 -2.67 2.33 -21.77
C VAL A 40 -2.29 3.61 -21.01
N ARG A 41 -3.27 4.22 -20.34
CA ARG A 41 -3.10 5.40 -19.47
C ARG A 41 -2.18 5.21 -18.26
N MET A 42 -1.71 4.00 -17.98
CA MET A 42 -0.80 3.68 -16.87
C MET A 42 0.54 3.07 -17.30
N ARG A 43 0.77 2.91 -18.62
CA ARG A 43 1.98 2.27 -19.13
C ARG A 43 3.22 3.14 -18.91
N THR A 44 3.13 4.43 -19.20
CA THR A 44 4.22 5.40 -19.01
C THR A 44 3.96 6.29 -17.80
N LEU A 45 5.01 6.92 -17.28
CA LEU A 45 4.88 7.78 -16.10
C LEU A 45 4.14 9.08 -16.43
N GLU A 46 4.37 9.60 -17.63
CA GLU A 46 3.74 10.79 -18.18
C GLU A 46 2.24 10.55 -18.36
N ALA A 47 1.86 9.38 -18.89
CA ALA A 47 0.46 9.00 -19.02
C ALA A 47 -0.24 8.91 -17.65
N VAL A 48 0.43 8.38 -16.62
CA VAL A 48 -0.14 8.35 -15.26
C VAL A 48 -0.30 9.75 -14.70
N ARG A 49 0.70 10.63 -14.88
CA ARG A 49 0.63 12.02 -14.45
C ARG A 49 -0.55 12.73 -15.09
N ASP A 50 -0.67 12.62 -16.41
CA ASP A 50 -1.71 13.29 -17.19
C ASP A 50 -3.09 12.69 -16.85
N ALA A 51 -3.18 11.37 -16.68
CA ALA A 51 -4.39 10.71 -16.23
C ALA A 51 -4.80 11.16 -14.83
N LEU A 52 -3.88 11.28 -13.87
CA LEU A 52 -4.18 11.82 -12.54
C LEU A 52 -4.72 13.25 -12.63
N LYS A 53 -4.09 14.09 -13.44
CA LYS A 53 -4.51 15.48 -13.60
C LYS A 53 -5.92 15.59 -14.19
N ASN A 54 -6.18 14.83 -15.24
CA ASN A 54 -7.45 14.89 -15.98
C ASN A 54 -8.60 14.21 -15.23
N GLU A 55 -8.36 13.05 -14.62
CA GLU A 55 -9.41 12.25 -13.98
C GLU A 55 -9.78 12.77 -12.58
N LEU A 56 -8.85 13.43 -11.90
CA LEU A 56 -9.09 14.07 -10.61
C LEU A 56 -9.35 15.58 -10.73
N GLN A 57 -9.29 16.13 -11.95
CA GLN A 57 -9.52 17.55 -12.25
C GLN A 57 -8.73 18.50 -11.33
N ILE A 58 -7.48 18.14 -11.03
CA ILE A 58 -6.65 18.91 -10.13
C ILE A 58 -6.01 20.10 -10.86
N PRO A 59 -5.96 21.31 -10.25
CA PRO A 59 -5.44 22.51 -10.88
C PRO A 59 -3.91 22.59 -10.87
N PHE A 60 -3.22 21.58 -10.33
CA PHE A 60 -1.77 21.53 -10.16
C PHE A 60 -1.20 20.25 -10.74
N ASP A 61 0.11 20.23 -10.98
CA ASP A 61 0.81 19.03 -11.45
C ASP A 61 1.19 18.11 -10.28
N PRO A 62 0.85 16.81 -10.35
CA PRO A 62 1.31 15.85 -9.35
C PRO A 62 2.83 15.75 -9.29
N ASN A 63 3.35 15.64 -8.07
CA ASN A 63 4.77 15.40 -7.84
C ASN A 63 5.21 14.04 -8.37
N ALA A 64 6.50 13.92 -8.74
CA ALA A 64 7.07 12.71 -9.30
C ALA A 64 6.82 11.44 -8.49
N TRP A 65 6.95 11.54 -7.17
CA TRP A 65 6.74 10.42 -6.27
C TRP A 65 5.27 9.98 -6.19
N GLN A 66 4.30 10.89 -6.39
CA GLN A 66 2.87 10.58 -6.32
C GLN A 66 2.45 9.67 -7.47
N TYR A 67 2.70 10.07 -8.72
CA TYR A 67 2.31 9.27 -9.89
C TYR A 67 3.14 7.99 -10.04
N ARG A 68 4.42 8.01 -9.62
CA ARG A 68 5.24 6.79 -9.56
C ARG A 68 4.66 5.77 -8.59
N PHE A 69 4.19 6.22 -7.43
CA PHE A 69 3.58 5.34 -6.45
C PHE A 69 2.25 4.77 -6.95
N VAL A 70 1.36 5.61 -7.48
CA VAL A 70 0.07 5.16 -8.06
C VAL A 70 0.31 4.08 -9.12
N ARG A 71 1.32 4.24 -9.98
CA ARG A 71 1.70 3.23 -10.97
C ARG A 71 2.18 1.92 -10.32
N ARG A 72 3.06 1.99 -9.31
CA ARG A 72 3.57 0.82 -8.59
C ARG A 72 2.44 0.05 -7.89
N ILE A 73 1.55 0.74 -7.19
CA ILE A 73 0.38 0.11 -6.57
C ILE A 73 -0.52 -0.55 -7.62
N SER A 74 -0.72 0.11 -8.77
CA SER A 74 -1.54 -0.42 -9.86
C SER A 74 -0.95 -1.66 -10.53
N MET A 75 0.38 -1.80 -10.47
CA MET A 75 1.12 -3.01 -10.87
C MET A 75 1.00 -4.14 -9.83
N GLY A 76 0.35 -3.93 -8.69
CA GLY A 76 0.22 -4.93 -7.64
C GLY A 76 1.40 -4.99 -6.68
N TYR A 77 2.25 -3.96 -6.64
CA TYR A 77 3.24 -3.84 -5.57
C TYR A 77 2.59 -3.30 -4.30
N ASP A 78 3.07 -3.77 -3.16
CA ASP A 78 2.88 -3.08 -1.88
C ASP A 78 3.87 -1.92 -1.77
N GLY A 79 3.49 -0.88 -1.03
CA GLY A 79 4.34 0.30 -0.89
C GLY A 79 4.07 1.10 0.37
N LEU A 80 5.15 1.67 0.91
CA LEU A 80 5.13 2.61 2.03
C LEU A 80 5.57 3.98 1.54
N ILE A 81 4.85 5.03 1.96
CA ILE A 81 5.23 6.41 1.70
C ILE A 81 5.42 7.17 3.00
N VAL A 82 6.54 7.87 3.07
CA VAL A 82 6.85 8.84 4.11
C VAL A 82 6.87 10.22 3.46
N ALA A 83 5.93 11.08 3.86
CA ALA A 83 5.84 12.45 3.40
C ALA A 83 5.23 13.33 4.48
N ALA A 84 5.70 14.57 4.58
CA ALA A 84 5.17 15.56 5.51
C ALA A 84 3.67 15.84 5.29
N THR A 85 3.01 16.39 6.30
CA THR A 85 1.63 16.88 6.21
C THR A 85 1.52 17.97 5.15
N GLY A 86 0.39 18.05 4.45
CA GLY A 86 0.18 19.03 3.38
C GLY A 86 0.77 18.65 2.01
N LEU A 87 1.67 17.66 1.92
CA LEU A 87 2.27 17.23 0.64
C LEU A 87 1.33 16.39 -0.25
N GLY A 88 0.02 16.42 0.00
CA GLY A 88 -0.97 15.78 -0.88
C GLY A 88 -0.90 14.25 -0.91
N LYS A 89 -0.61 13.60 0.23
CA LYS A 89 -0.61 12.12 0.32
C LYS A 89 -1.97 11.51 -0.09
N SER A 90 -3.07 12.21 0.22
CA SER A 90 -4.44 11.80 -0.13
C SER A 90 -4.66 11.62 -1.63
N LEU A 91 -3.93 12.37 -2.46
CA LEU A 91 -3.99 12.28 -3.93
C LEU A 91 -3.72 10.87 -4.43
N MET A 92 -2.88 10.11 -3.73
CA MET A 92 -2.48 8.77 -4.15
C MET A 92 -3.62 7.77 -3.99
N PHE A 93 -4.37 7.83 -2.88
CA PHE A 93 -5.52 6.95 -2.66
C PHE A 93 -6.63 7.26 -3.66
N ALA A 94 -6.91 8.55 -3.89
CA ALA A 94 -7.86 8.98 -4.92
C ALA A 94 -7.42 8.53 -6.31
N GLY A 95 -6.13 8.68 -6.63
CA GLY A 95 -5.54 8.25 -7.89
C GLY A 95 -5.64 6.74 -8.11
N VAL A 96 -5.33 5.92 -7.09
CA VAL A 96 -5.48 4.47 -7.15
C VAL A 96 -6.95 4.08 -7.34
N ALA A 97 -7.87 4.72 -6.62
CA ALA A 97 -9.30 4.46 -6.72
C ALA A 97 -9.86 4.79 -8.13
N LYS A 98 -9.42 5.91 -8.71
CA LYS A 98 -9.93 6.42 -9.99
C LYS A 98 -9.28 5.76 -11.20
N LEU A 99 -7.96 5.54 -11.16
CA LEU A 99 -7.18 4.99 -12.28
C LEU A 99 -7.12 3.47 -12.29
N GLY A 100 -7.35 2.84 -11.13
CA GLY A 100 -7.40 1.39 -10.98
C GLY A 100 -8.41 0.71 -11.89
N LYS A 101 -8.30 -0.63 -11.98
CA LYS A 101 -9.34 -1.45 -12.63
C LYS A 101 -10.64 -1.33 -11.81
N LYS A 102 -11.78 -1.76 -12.38
CA LYS A 102 -13.05 -1.86 -11.66
C LYS A 102 -12.83 -2.54 -10.30
N GLY A 103 -13.14 -1.85 -9.21
CA GLY A 103 -12.85 -2.31 -7.86
C GLY A 103 -13.15 -1.25 -6.81
N LEU A 104 -12.90 -1.60 -5.55
CA LEU A 104 -13.09 -0.74 -4.39
C LEU A 104 -11.73 -0.48 -3.74
N ALA A 105 -11.40 0.81 -3.55
CA ALA A 105 -10.26 1.20 -2.71
C ALA A 105 -10.76 1.45 -1.29
N VAL A 106 -10.24 0.67 -0.32
CA VAL A 106 -10.55 0.85 1.10
C VAL A 106 -9.44 1.66 1.74
N VAL A 107 -9.79 2.82 2.30
CA VAL A 107 -8.86 3.69 3.02
C VAL A 107 -9.20 3.60 4.50
N VAL A 108 -8.26 3.12 5.32
CA VAL A 108 -8.41 3.06 6.77
C VAL A 108 -7.80 4.31 7.38
N CYS A 109 -8.62 5.14 8.02
CA CYS A 109 -8.17 6.31 8.75
C CYS A 109 -8.39 6.08 10.26
N PRO A 110 -7.37 6.25 11.12
CA PRO A 110 -7.53 6.02 12.56
C PRO A 110 -8.37 7.11 13.25
N LEU A 111 -8.55 8.29 12.63
CA LEU A 111 -9.26 9.42 13.21
C LEU A 111 -10.48 9.80 12.36
N LYS A 112 -11.68 9.62 12.92
CA LYS A 112 -12.96 9.91 12.26
C LYS A 112 -13.11 11.38 11.82
N VAL A 113 -12.42 12.30 12.50
CA VAL A 113 -12.44 13.74 12.18
C VAL A 113 -11.81 14.06 10.82
N LEU A 114 -10.92 13.20 10.30
CA LEU A 114 -10.22 13.41 9.02
C LEU A 114 -10.98 12.82 7.82
N GLU A 115 -12.04 12.03 8.06
CA GLU A 115 -12.84 11.42 7.00
C GLU A 115 -13.63 12.46 6.19
N PRO A 116 -14.34 13.44 6.81
CA PRO A 116 -15.13 14.41 6.05
C PRO A 116 -14.28 15.22 5.06
N ASP A 117 -13.06 15.61 5.44
CA ASP A 117 -12.15 16.36 4.57
C ASP A 117 -11.71 15.54 3.36
N SER A 118 -11.43 14.26 3.59
CA SER A 118 -11.06 13.33 2.53
C SER A 118 -12.23 13.05 1.58
N ILE A 119 -13.43 12.82 2.12
CA ILE A 119 -14.65 12.53 1.33
C ILE A 119 -15.10 13.74 0.51
N ARG A 120 -15.06 14.94 1.11
CA ARG A 120 -15.46 16.17 0.42
C ARG A 120 -14.54 16.47 -0.76
N SER A 121 -13.25 16.12 -0.64
CA SER A 121 -12.28 16.27 -1.73
C SER A 121 -12.49 15.26 -2.88
N SER A 122 -13.01 14.06 -2.59
CA SER A 122 -13.15 12.97 -3.57
C SER A 122 -14.48 12.94 -4.33
N ARG A 123 -15.48 13.74 -3.92
CA ARG A 123 -16.79 13.85 -4.58
C ARG A 123 -16.81 14.81 -5.78
N ARG A 124 -15.67 15.42 -6.12
CA ARG A 124 -15.54 16.30 -7.29
C ARG A 124 -15.20 15.50 -8.54
#